data_AF-A0A4Q9Y234-F1
#
_entry.id   AF-A0A4Q9Y234-F1
#
_cell.length_a   1.000
_cell.length_b   1.000
_cell.length_c   1.000
_cell.angle_alpha   90.00
_cell.angle_beta   90.00
_cell.angle_gamma   90.00
#
_symmetry.space_group_name_H-M   'P 1'
#
loop_
_entity.id
_entity.type
_entity.pdbx_description
1 polymer ?
#
loop_
_entity_poly.entity_id
_entity_poly.type
_entity_poly.pdbx_seq_one_letter_code
_entity_poly.pdbx_strand_id
1 'polypeptide(L)'
;MKYRHYFTQLLIFISPLILLCFSQPRTATANSSTLNTSQGVMLDLGRHPLDETAIKAVISAAAEQHMQYVELHLSDNEHLCFQSAYLGNAASATVLSATTLEQLVAYANQLNIELVPDVDLPSHAGAILRQLQQTHPDIYNTVKLDDKTIDYTKPAAVSLATTLYGELDASFNNQSQHDLMLGADEVSGSASAISN
;
A
#
# COMPACT_ATOMS: atom_id res chain seq x y z
N MET A 1 2.32 84.70 -33.22
CA MET A 1 1.08 85.25 -32.60
C MET A 1 0.03 84.15 -32.67
N LYS A 2 -0.17 83.41 -31.57
CA LYS A 2 -1.17 83.62 -30.50
C LYS A 2 -2.48 82.86 -30.79
N TYR A 3 -2.95 82.18 -29.73
CA TYR A 3 -4.25 81.51 -29.54
C TYR A 3 -4.41 80.07 -30.02
N ARG A 4 -4.16 79.13 -29.09
CA ARG A 4 -5.16 78.15 -28.62
C ARG A 4 -4.62 77.41 -27.39
N HIS A 5 -4.95 77.94 -26.22
CA HIS A 5 -5.04 77.19 -24.97
C HIS A 5 -6.53 77.23 -24.56
N TYR A 6 -6.96 76.28 -23.74
CA TYR A 6 -8.35 75.97 -23.39
C TYR A 6 -9.07 75.02 -24.37
N PHE A 7 -8.62 73.77 -24.41
CA PHE A 7 -9.55 72.67 -24.64
C PHE A 7 -9.20 71.52 -23.70
N THR A 8 -9.92 71.53 -22.57
CA THR A 8 -10.38 70.33 -21.85
C THR A 8 -9.34 69.28 -21.48
N GLN A 9 -8.77 69.48 -20.30
CA GLN A 9 -8.65 68.41 -19.31
C GLN A 9 -10.04 67.78 -19.09
N LEU A 10 -10.37 66.68 -19.77
CA LEU A 10 -11.42 65.75 -19.31
C LEU A 10 -11.45 64.47 -20.15
N LEU A 11 -10.51 63.54 -19.94
CA LEU A 11 -10.65 62.15 -20.43
C LEU A 11 -9.68 61.21 -19.70
N ILE A 12 -9.65 61.27 -18.37
CA ILE A 12 -8.99 60.26 -17.52
C ILE A 12 -9.91 59.96 -16.33
N PHE A 13 -11.12 59.46 -16.57
CA PHE A 13 -11.99 58.94 -15.50
C PHE A 13 -12.91 57.79 -15.94
N ILE A 14 -12.50 56.99 -16.92
CA ILE A 14 -13.11 55.69 -17.23
C ILE A 14 -11.90 54.83 -17.65
N SER A 15 -11.26 54.00 -16.83
CA SER A 15 -11.80 52.93 -16.01
C SER A 15 -10.67 52.40 -15.10
N PRO A 16 -10.81 52.44 -13.77
CA PRO A 16 -10.22 51.42 -12.91
C PRO A 16 -11.29 50.59 -12.19
N LEU A 17 -12.58 50.78 -12.50
CA LEU A 17 -13.66 50.12 -11.77
C LEU A 17 -13.96 48.70 -12.25
N ILE A 18 -13.42 48.28 -13.41
CA ILE A 18 -13.62 46.91 -13.94
C ILE A 18 -12.56 45.92 -13.41
N LEU A 19 -11.54 46.37 -12.66
CA LEU A 19 -10.57 45.46 -12.03
C LEU A 19 -10.92 45.03 -10.59
N LEU A 20 -12.05 45.48 -10.03
CA LEU A 20 -12.49 45.14 -8.68
C LEU A 20 -13.48 43.95 -8.61
N CYS A 21 -13.84 43.37 -9.76
CA CYS A 21 -14.73 42.20 -9.82
C CYS A 21 -14.02 40.86 -10.06
N PHE A 22 -12.68 40.81 -9.97
CA PHE A 22 -12.05 39.52 -9.73
C PHE A 22 -12.40 39.12 -8.29
N SER A 23 -13.37 38.22 -8.15
CA SER A 23 -13.58 37.47 -6.93
C SER A 23 -12.23 36.95 -6.45
N GLN A 24 -11.73 37.54 -5.35
CA GLN A 24 -10.59 37.00 -4.62
C GLN A 24 -10.87 35.50 -4.44
N PRO A 25 -9.96 34.58 -4.81
CA PRO A 25 -10.15 33.19 -4.44
C PRO A 25 -10.36 33.21 -2.93
N ARG A 26 -11.49 32.71 -2.46
CA ARG A 26 -11.67 32.46 -1.03
C ARG A 26 -10.63 31.42 -0.67
N THR A 27 -9.49 31.86 -0.16
CA THR A 27 -8.64 31.02 0.67
C THR A 27 -9.45 30.74 1.92
N ALA A 28 -10.23 29.67 1.87
CA ALA A 28 -10.67 29.03 3.08
C ALA A 28 -9.39 28.61 3.80
N THR A 29 -9.03 29.31 4.88
CA THR A 29 -8.05 28.82 5.84
C THR A 29 -8.70 27.64 6.54
N ALA A 30 -8.71 26.49 5.88
CA ALA A 30 -8.85 25.23 6.56
C ALA A 30 -7.63 25.10 7.46
N ASN A 31 -7.84 24.91 8.75
CA ASN A 31 -6.75 24.50 9.63
C ASN A 31 -6.16 23.23 9.03
N SER A 32 -4.87 23.25 8.69
CA SER A 32 -4.17 22.04 8.27
C SER A 32 -4.42 20.98 9.34
N SER A 33 -4.88 19.80 8.93
CA SER A 33 -5.09 18.69 9.86
C SER A 33 -3.82 18.44 10.64
N THR A 34 -3.91 18.30 11.95
CA THR A 34 -2.79 17.93 12.82
C THR A 34 -2.50 16.42 12.78
N LEU A 35 -3.30 15.66 12.02
CA LEU A 35 -3.06 14.25 11.75
C LEU A 35 -1.98 14.15 10.68
N ASN A 36 -0.94 13.36 10.95
CA ASN A 36 -0.02 12.93 9.89
C ASN A 36 -0.83 12.13 8.88
N THR A 37 -0.97 12.67 7.67
CA THR A 37 -1.62 12.00 6.56
C THR A 37 -0.55 11.35 5.68
N SER A 38 -0.51 10.03 5.68
CA SER A 38 0.22 9.26 4.65
C SER A 38 -0.75 8.91 3.53
N GLN A 39 -0.30 9.05 2.29
CA GLN A 39 -1.03 8.64 1.09
C GLN A 39 -0.27 7.47 0.47
N GLY A 40 -1.00 6.43 0.14
CA GLY A 40 -0.40 5.27 -0.50
C GLY A 40 -1.37 4.61 -1.46
N VAL A 41 -0.86 3.58 -2.11
CA VAL A 41 -1.64 2.71 -3.00
C VAL A 41 -1.33 1.26 -2.63
N MET A 42 -2.38 0.45 -2.53
CA MET A 42 -2.26 -0.99 -2.33
C MET A 42 -2.41 -1.72 -3.66
N LEU A 43 -1.56 -2.72 -3.88
CA LEU A 43 -1.55 -3.57 -5.06
C LEU A 43 -1.92 -5.01 -4.67
N ASP A 44 -3.07 -5.48 -5.15
CA ASP A 44 -3.58 -6.83 -4.88
C ASP A 44 -2.89 -7.88 -5.77
N LEU A 45 -1.74 -8.37 -5.31
CA LEU A 45 -1.01 -9.46 -5.96
C LEU A 45 -1.64 -10.83 -5.64
N GLY A 46 -2.29 -10.96 -4.48
CA GLY A 46 -2.98 -12.17 -4.04
C GLY A 46 -4.05 -12.68 -5.02
N ARG A 47 -4.80 -11.78 -5.67
CA ARG A 47 -5.76 -12.16 -6.74
C ARG A 47 -5.18 -12.02 -8.14
N HIS A 48 -4.35 -10.99 -8.37
CA HIS A 48 -3.78 -10.70 -9.69
C HIS A 48 -2.26 -10.53 -9.61
N PRO A 49 -1.49 -11.64 -9.70
CA PRO A 49 -0.04 -11.59 -9.60
C PRO A 49 0.60 -10.74 -10.70
N LEU A 50 1.55 -9.89 -10.32
CA LEU A 50 2.33 -9.03 -11.21
C LEU A 50 3.81 -9.37 -11.13
N ASP A 51 4.53 -9.12 -12.22
CA ASP A 51 5.98 -9.27 -12.24
C ASP A 51 6.69 -8.00 -11.73
N GLU A 52 8.01 -8.11 -11.53
CA GLU A 52 8.86 -7.02 -11.07
C GLU A 52 8.73 -5.75 -11.94
N THR A 53 8.57 -5.91 -13.26
CA THR A 53 8.49 -4.77 -14.19
C THR A 53 7.20 -4.00 -13.97
N ALA A 54 6.08 -4.71 -13.85
CA ALA A 54 4.79 -4.10 -13.58
C ALA A 54 4.74 -3.42 -12.21
N ILE A 55 5.32 -4.04 -11.17
CA ILE A 55 5.38 -3.44 -9.83
C ILE A 55 6.23 -2.16 -9.83
N LYS A 56 7.38 -2.15 -10.51
CA LYS A 56 8.19 -0.92 -10.68
C LYS A 56 7.45 0.21 -11.38
N ALA A 57 6.58 -0.11 -12.34
CA ALA A 57 5.74 0.89 -12.99
C ALA A 57 4.73 1.52 -12.02
N VAL A 58 4.12 0.73 -11.14
CA VAL A 58 3.22 1.24 -10.07
C VAL A 58 3.98 2.12 -9.09
N ILE A 59 5.17 1.69 -8.63
CA ILE A 59 6.02 2.48 -7.72
C ILE A 59 6.40 3.82 -8.35
N SER A 60 6.75 3.83 -9.64
CA SER A 60 7.03 5.07 -10.38
C SER A 60 5.82 5.99 -10.42
N ALA A 61 4.65 5.45 -10.77
CA ALA A 61 3.41 6.22 -10.84
C ALA A 61 3.01 6.78 -9.47
N ALA A 62 3.18 6.01 -8.39
CA ALA A 62 2.91 6.47 -7.02
C ALA A 62 3.82 7.66 -6.65
N ALA A 63 5.11 7.58 -6.98
CA ALA A 63 6.07 8.67 -6.78
C ALA A 63 5.71 9.93 -7.60
N GLU A 64 5.28 9.77 -8.85
CA GLU A 64 4.79 10.88 -9.70
C GLU A 64 3.56 11.58 -9.10
N GLN A 65 2.72 10.84 -8.37
CA GLN A 65 1.55 11.36 -7.65
C GLN A 65 1.86 11.83 -6.22
N HIS A 66 3.14 11.87 -5.84
CA HIS A 66 3.60 12.29 -4.51
C HIS A 66 3.04 11.44 -3.35
N MET A 67 2.74 10.17 -3.60
CA MET A 67 2.43 9.20 -2.54
C MET A 67 3.70 8.92 -1.70
N GLN A 68 3.50 8.39 -0.51
CA GLN A 68 4.56 8.07 0.45
C GLN A 68 4.88 6.58 0.50
N TYR A 69 3.90 5.72 0.22
CA TYR A 69 4.09 4.28 0.29
C TYR A 69 3.30 3.51 -0.78
N VAL A 70 3.81 2.33 -1.10
CA VAL A 70 3.12 1.30 -1.89
C VAL A 70 3.01 0.05 -1.03
N GLU A 71 1.80 -0.44 -0.84
CA GLU A 71 1.52 -1.67 -0.12
C GLU A 71 1.39 -2.83 -1.10
N LEU A 72 2.14 -3.90 -0.85
CA LEU A 72 2.11 -5.12 -1.65
C LEU A 72 1.33 -6.18 -0.89
N HIS A 73 0.08 -6.40 -1.29
CA HIS A 73 -0.76 -7.50 -0.80
C HIS A 73 -0.32 -8.80 -1.47
N LEU A 74 0.65 -9.46 -0.84
CA LEU A 74 1.48 -10.54 -1.39
C LEU A 74 0.84 -11.93 -1.29
N SER A 75 -0.27 -12.09 -0.59
CA SER A 75 -0.98 -13.37 -0.53
C SER A 75 -2.46 -13.22 -0.28
N ASP A 76 -3.25 -14.08 -0.91
CA ASP A 76 -4.66 -14.29 -0.57
C ASP A 76 -5.02 -15.78 -0.73
N ASN A 77 -6.31 -16.07 -0.80
CA ASN A 77 -6.86 -17.38 -1.05
C ASN A 77 -6.39 -17.97 -2.37
N GLU A 78 -6.18 -17.15 -3.40
CA GLU A 78 -5.86 -17.59 -4.76
C GLU A 78 -4.35 -17.82 -4.94
N HIS A 79 -3.51 -16.86 -4.57
CA HIS A 79 -2.07 -16.91 -4.84
C HIS A 79 -1.20 -16.54 -3.65
N LEU A 80 0.01 -17.13 -3.63
CA LEU A 80 1.14 -16.77 -2.79
C LEU A 80 2.21 -16.15 -3.69
N CYS A 81 2.42 -14.84 -3.61
CA CYS A 81 3.23 -14.06 -4.55
C CYS A 81 4.63 -13.72 -4.04
N PHE A 82 5.07 -14.32 -2.94
CA PHE A 82 6.45 -14.25 -2.48
C PHE A 82 7.02 -15.66 -2.30
N GLN A 83 8.33 -15.79 -2.49
CA GLN A 83 9.06 -17.01 -2.20
C GLN A 83 9.29 -17.10 -0.69
N SER A 84 8.84 -18.19 -0.09
CA SER A 84 9.10 -18.52 1.31
C SER A 84 9.98 -19.76 1.39
N ALA A 85 11.09 -19.66 2.12
CA ALA A 85 11.96 -20.81 2.37
C ALA A 85 11.25 -21.81 3.29
N TYR A 86 10.50 -21.32 4.27
CA TYR A 86 9.67 -22.14 5.14
C TYR A 86 8.56 -22.87 4.38
N LEU A 87 7.79 -22.18 3.52
CA LEU A 87 6.72 -22.82 2.77
C LEU A 87 7.23 -23.69 1.61
N GLY A 88 8.48 -23.50 1.18
CA GLY A 88 9.16 -24.33 0.18
C GLY A 88 8.67 -24.13 -1.24
N ASN A 89 8.00 -23.01 -1.54
CA ASN A 89 7.58 -22.67 -2.90
C ASN A 89 8.76 -22.12 -3.74
N ALA A 90 8.70 -22.31 -5.05
CA ALA A 90 9.72 -21.81 -5.97
C ALA A 90 9.37 -20.38 -6.44
N ALA A 91 10.40 -19.55 -6.64
CA ALA A 91 10.24 -18.27 -7.29
C ALA A 91 9.86 -18.44 -8.77
N SER A 92 9.14 -17.45 -9.29
CA SER A 92 8.76 -17.34 -10.70
C SER A 92 8.65 -15.87 -11.09
N ALA A 93 8.17 -15.56 -12.30
CA ALA A 93 7.97 -14.18 -12.71
C ALA A 93 7.02 -13.40 -11.78
N THR A 94 6.03 -14.09 -11.18
CA THR A 94 5.00 -13.49 -10.32
C THR A 94 4.99 -14.04 -8.90
N VAL A 95 5.98 -14.87 -8.55
CA VAL A 95 6.29 -15.29 -7.19
C VAL A 95 7.67 -14.74 -6.86
N LEU A 96 7.68 -13.58 -6.19
CA LEU A 96 8.86 -12.73 -6.03
C LEU A 96 9.87 -13.40 -5.10
N SER A 97 11.10 -13.56 -5.58
CA SER A 97 12.20 -14.04 -4.74
C SER A 97 12.60 -12.99 -3.70
N ALA A 98 13.28 -13.40 -2.62
CA ALA A 98 13.85 -12.46 -1.64
C ALA A 98 14.71 -11.38 -2.32
N THR A 99 15.56 -11.78 -3.28
CA THR A 99 16.38 -10.84 -4.05
C THR A 99 15.55 -9.89 -4.91
N THR A 100 14.44 -10.35 -5.51
CA THR A 100 13.53 -9.49 -6.26
C THR A 100 12.86 -8.47 -5.35
N LEU A 101 12.43 -8.89 -4.15
CA LEU A 101 11.85 -7.99 -3.14
C LEU A 101 12.86 -6.94 -2.68
N GLU A 102 14.10 -7.33 -2.38
CA GLU A 102 15.20 -6.41 -2.04
C GLU A 102 15.47 -5.41 -3.16
N GLN A 103 15.41 -5.84 -4.44
CA GLN A 103 15.56 -4.98 -5.60
C GLN A 103 14.40 -3.98 -5.76
N LEU A 104 13.17 -4.40 -5.45
CA LEU A 104 11.99 -3.54 -5.43
C LEU A 104 12.10 -2.49 -4.32
N VAL A 105 12.52 -2.88 -3.11
CA VAL A 105 12.78 -1.97 -1.98
C VAL A 105 13.86 -0.95 -2.34
N ALA A 106 14.98 -1.40 -2.91
CA ALA A 106 16.05 -0.51 -3.35
C ALA A 106 15.57 0.49 -4.42
N TYR A 107 14.69 0.05 -5.33
CA TYR A 107 14.09 0.91 -6.35
C TYR A 107 13.10 1.93 -5.75
N ALA A 108 12.22 1.49 -4.85
CA ALA A 108 11.26 2.36 -4.16
C ALA A 108 11.98 3.46 -3.35
N ASN A 109 13.05 3.10 -2.66
CA ASN A 109 13.90 4.04 -1.92
C ASN A 109 14.48 5.16 -2.79
N GLN A 110 14.89 4.86 -4.03
CA GLN A 110 15.39 5.89 -4.96
C GLN A 110 14.34 6.96 -5.29
N LEU A 111 13.06 6.60 -5.13
CA LEU A 111 11.91 7.46 -5.40
C LEU A 111 11.27 8.01 -4.12
N ASN A 112 11.86 7.76 -2.95
CA ASN A 112 11.31 8.09 -1.63
C ASN A 112 9.92 7.47 -1.37
N ILE A 113 9.70 6.26 -1.88
CA ILE A 113 8.52 5.43 -1.61
C ILE A 113 8.92 4.34 -0.62
N GLU A 114 8.16 4.21 0.46
CA GLU A 114 8.20 3.03 1.31
C GLU A 114 7.45 1.87 0.64
N LEU A 115 8.02 0.67 0.70
CA LEU A 115 7.33 -0.53 0.25
C LEU A 115 6.88 -1.32 1.49
N VAL A 116 5.58 -1.53 1.63
CA VAL A 116 4.98 -2.20 2.79
C VAL A 116 4.55 -3.60 2.37
N PRO A 117 5.14 -4.68 2.92
CA PRO A 117 4.66 -6.02 2.65
C PRO A 117 3.38 -6.30 3.45
N ASP A 118 2.43 -6.97 2.80
CA ASP A 118 1.16 -7.38 3.37
C ASP A 118 0.89 -8.87 3.08
N VAL A 119 0.62 -9.65 4.13
CA VAL A 119 0.29 -11.08 4.09
C VAL A 119 -0.92 -11.28 4.98
N ASP A 120 -2.10 -11.27 4.36
CA ASP A 120 -3.34 -11.28 5.13
C ASP A 120 -3.52 -12.59 5.90
N LEU A 121 -3.55 -12.45 7.23
CA LEU A 121 -3.75 -13.51 8.21
C LEU A 121 -4.59 -13.00 9.38
N PRO A 122 -5.44 -13.85 9.99
CA PRO A 122 -5.54 -15.29 9.78
C PRO A 122 -6.53 -15.72 8.68
N SER A 123 -7.40 -14.83 8.21
CA SER A 123 -8.26 -15.09 7.04
C SER A 123 -7.42 -15.03 5.76
N HIS A 124 -8.05 -15.26 4.60
CA HIS A 124 -7.40 -15.14 3.28
C HIS A 124 -6.12 -15.97 3.09
N ALA A 125 -5.93 -17.00 3.91
CA ALA A 125 -4.74 -17.83 3.95
C ALA A 125 -4.80 -19.03 3.00
N GLY A 126 -5.77 -19.09 2.08
CA GLY A 126 -6.01 -20.29 1.26
C GLY A 126 -4.78 -20.77 0.47
N ALA A 127 -3.99 -19.86 -0.13
CA ALA A 127 -2.77 -20.24 -0.83
C ALA A 127 -1.69 -20.78 0.13
N ILE A 128 -1.53 -20.15 1.28
CA ILE A 128 -0.60 -20.58 2.34
C ILE A 128 -0.99 -21.98 2.85
N LEU A 129 -2.27 -22.21 3.14
CA LEU A 129 -2.78 -23.50 3.61
C LEU A 129 -2.55 -24.62 2.59
N ARG A 130 -2.78 -24.37 1.29
CA ARG A 130 -2.48 -25.35 0.24
C ARG A 130 -1.00 -25.68 0.16
N GLN A 131 -0.13 -24.68 0.31
CA GLN A 131 1.31 -24.89 0.29
C GLN A 131 1.77 -25.68 1.53
N LEU A 132 1.26 -25.33 2.72
CA LEU A 132 1.52 -26.08 3.96
C LEU A 132 1.05 -27.53 3.88
N GLN A 133 -0.11 -27.79 3.27
CA GLN A 133 -0.61 -29.16 3.10
C GLN A 133 0.39 -30.04 2.33
N GLN A 134 1.15 -29.45 1.40
CA GLN A 134 2.14 -30.15 0.60
C GLN A 134 3.50 -30.28 1.32
N THR A 135 3.96 -29.23 2.01
CA THR A 135 5.32 -29.18 2.55
C THR A 135 5.42 -29.49 4.04
N HIS A 136 4.37 -29.18 4.80
CA HIS A 136 4.29 -29.32 6.26
C HIS A 136 2.92 -29.85 6.71
N PRO A 137 2.51 -31.07 6.32
CA PRO A 137 1.16 -31.59 6.56
C PRO A 137 0.78 -31.62 8.05
N ASP A 138 1.74 -31.85 8.95
CA ASP A 138 1.50 -31.82 10.41
C ASP A 138 1.16 -30.41 10.92
N ILE A 139 1.86 -29.38 10.40
CA ILE A 139 1.57 -27.98 10.73
C ILE A 139 0.22 -27.59 10.13
N TYR A 140 -0.04 -27.93 8.87
CA TYR A 140 -1.35 -27.72 8.23
C TYR A 140 -2.50 -28.27 9.08
N ASN A 141 -2.42 -29.54 9.51
CA ASN A 141 -3.45 -30.15 10.35
C ASN A 141 -3.58 -29.48 11.72
N THR A 142 -2.51 -28.87 12.23
CA THR A 142 -2.51 -28.17 13.52
C THR A 142 -3.14 -26.79 13.43
N VAL A 143 -2.90 -26.06 12.34
CA VAL A 143 -3.23 -24.63 12.22
C VAL A 143 -4.42 -24.35 11.29
N LYS A 144 -5.01 -25.36 10.64
CA LYS A 144 -6.17 -25.16 9.77
C LYS A 144 -7.45 -24.98 10.58
N LEU A 145 -8.15 -23.85 10.39
CA LEU A 145 -9.52 -23.68 10.86
C LEU A 145 -10.52 -24.15 9.78
N ASP A 146 -10.41 -23.59 8.57
CA ASP A 146 -11.17 -23.96 7.38
C ASP A 146 -10.25 -24.00 6.14
N ASP A 147 -10.77 -23.90 4.91
CA ASP A 147 -9.94 -23.93 3.69
C ASP A 147 -9.26 -22.58 3.37
N LYS A 148 -9.58 -21.52 4.11
CA LYS A 148 -9.13 -20.14 3.91
C LYS A 148 -8.62 -19.46 5.18
N THR A 149 -8.84 -20.06 6.34
CA THR A 149 -8.55 -19.43 7.63
C THR A 149 -7.59 -20.29 8.45
N ILE A 150 -6.57 -19.64 9.00
CA ILE A 150 -5.67 -20.20 10.00
C ILE A 150 -6.31 -20.08 11.39
N ASP A 151 -6.27 -21.15 12.17
CA ASP A 151 -6.74 -21.19 13.55
C ASP A 151 -5.82 -20.37 14.47
N TYR A 152 -6.13 -19.08 14.55
CA TYR A 152 -5.45 -18.08 15.36
C TYR A 152 -5.52 -18.36 16.88
N THR A 153 -6.29 -19.35 17.33
CA THR A 153 -6.28 -19.78 18.74
C THR A 153 -5.10 -20.70 19.08
N LYS A 154 -4.34 -21.14 18.07
CA LYS A 154 -3.20 -22.06 18.23
C LYS A 154 -1.88 -21.30 18.33
N PRO A 155 -1.00 -21.63 19.29
CA PRO A 155 0.35 -21.07 19.34
C PRO A 155 1.16 -21.30 18.04
N ALA A 156 0.92 -22.43 17.37
CA ALA A 156 1.55 -22.75 16.09
C ALA A 156 1.16 -21.77 14.96
N ALA A 157 -0.03 -21.15 15.01
CA ALA A 157 -0.43 -20.11 14.06
C ALA A 157 0.42 -18.84 14.23
N VAL A 158 0.69 -18.43 15.48
CA VAL A 158 1.58 -17.29 15.78
C VAL A 158 3.00 -17.59 15.30
N SER A 159 3.52 -18.80 15.53
CA SER A 159 4.83 -19.21 15.04
C SER A 159 4.93 -19.20 13.52
N LEU A 160 3.88 -19.66 12.82
CA LEU A 160 3.79 -19.61 11.38
C LEU A 160 3.82 -18.16 10.87
N ALA A 161 2.93 -17.30 11.37
CA ALA A 161 2.87 -15.89 10.98
C ALA A 161 4.22 -15.18 11.23
N THR A 162 4.81 -15.39 12.41
CA THR A 162 6.12 -14.81 12.77
C THR A 162 7.22 -15.28 11.82
N THR A 163 7.16 -16.53 11.35
CA THR A 163 8.16 -17.07 10.40
C THR A 163 8.01 -16.40 9.04
N LEU A 164 6.79 -16.30 8.51
CA LEU A 164 6.54 -15.68 7.20
C LEU A 164 6.89 -14.19 7.20
N TYR A 165 6.46 -13.44 8.23
CA TYR A 165 6.83 -12.03 8.38
C TYR A 165 8.32 -11.86 8.64
N GLY A 166 9.00 -12.79 9.31
CA GLY A 166 10.45 -12.74 9.49
C GLY A 166 11.22 -12.88 8.18
N GLU A 167 10.73 -13.69 7.23
CA GLU A 167 11.32 -13.79 5.89
C GLU A 167 11.11 -12.49 5.09
N LEU A 168 9.93 -11.87 5.20
CA LEU A 168 9.64 -10.60 4.54
C LEU A 168 10.41 -9.44 5.17
N ASP A 169 10.41 -9.30 6.49
CA ASP A 169 11.19 -8.29 7.23
C ASP A 169 12.66 -8.29 6.79
N ALA A 170 13.25 -9.47 6.59
CA ALA A 170 14.61 -9.59 6.09
C ALA A 170 14.82 -8.96 4.69
N SER A 171 13.85 -9.10 3.79
CA SER A 171 13.89 -8.50 2.44
C SER A 171 13.51 -7.01 2.41
N PHE A 172 12.77 -6.54 3.42
CA PHE A 172 12.21 -5.18 3.50
C PHE A 172 12.92 -4.27 4.50
N ASN A 173 13.96 -4.72 5.21
CA ASN A 173 14.62 -3.95 6.28
C ASN A 173 15.46 -2.74 5.81
N ASN A 174 15.81 -2.64 4.52
CA ASN A 174 16.69 -1.58 4.02
C ASN A 174 15.89 -0.36 3.55
N GLN A 175 15.11 0.25 4.43
CA GLN A 175 14.34 1.46 4.17
C GLN A 175 14.23 2.31 5.45
N SER A 176 13.95 3.61 5.30
CA SER A 176 13.96 4.54 6.44
C SER A 176 12.73 4.43 7.35
N GLN A 177 11.61 4.05 6.76
CA GLN A 177 10.40 3.57 7.43
C GLN A 177 10.33 2.05 7.21
N HIS A 178 9.65 1.36 8.12
CA HIS A 178 9.62 -0.10 8.13
C HIS A 178 8.29 -0.61 8.70
N ASP A 179 7.20 -0.24 8.01
CA ASP A 179 5.87 -0.73 8.34
C ASP A 179 5.62 -2.13 7.72
N LEU A 180 4.79 -2.91 8.40
CA LEU A 180 4.28 -4.21 7.94
C LEU A 180 2.76 -4.17 8.06
N MET A 181 2.03 -4.58 7.03
CA MET A 181 0.58 -4.77 7.12
C MET A 181 0.27 -6.23 7.44
N LEU A 182 -0.63 -6.45 8.39
CA LEU A 182 -1.00 -7.79 8.88
C LEU A 182 -2.28 -8.36 8.21
N GLY A 183 -2.95 -7.56 7.38
CA GLY A 183 -4.30 -7.80 6.91
C GLY A 183 -5.30 -7.88 8.07
N ALA A 184 -5.75 -9.11 8.36
CA ALA A 184 -6.73 -9.48 9.36
C ALA A 184 -8.17 -9.03 9.06
N ASP A 185 -8.50 -8.82 7.79
CA ASP A 185 -9.87 -8.61 7.35
C ASP A 185 -10.65 -9.92 7.20
N GLU A 186 -11.98 -9.78 7.18
CA GLU A 186 -12.95 -10.87 6.99
C GLU A 186 -12.75 -12.14 7.84
N VAL A 187 -12.13 -12.02 9.02
CA VAL A 187 -11.96 -13.15 9.94
C VAL A 187 -13.34 -13.65 10.39
N SER A 188 -13.67 -14.86 9.96
CA SER A 188 -14.95 -15.47 10.29
C SER A 188 -15.09 -15.63 11.81
N GLY A 189 -16.17 -15.06 12.35
CA GLY A 189 -16.55 -15.28 13.74
C GLY A 189 -17.05 -16.71 13.92
N SER A 190 -16.60 -17.41 14.96
CA SER A 190 -17.28 -18.64 15.36
C SER A 190 -18.73 -18.32 15.76
N ALA A 191 -19.71 -19.16 15.43
CA ALA A 191 -21.10 -18.97 15.86
C ALA A 191 -21.25 -18.84 17.40
N SER A 192 -20.26 -19.31 18.16
CA SER A 192 -20.15 -19.15 19.61
C SER A 192 -19.85 -17.72 20.08
N ALA A 193 -19.42 -16.82 19.18
CA ALA A 193 -19.12 -15.43 19.49
C ALA A 193 -20.35 -14.51 19.44
N ILE A 194 -21.50 -15.01 18.95
CA ILE A 194 -22.75 -14.24 18.77
C ILE A 194 -23.84 -14.68 19.77
N SER A 195 -23.55 -15.66 20.63
CA SER A 195 -24.46 -16.09 21.71
C SER A 195 -23.97 -15.60 23.08
N ASN A 196 -24.26 -14.34 23.41
CA ASN A 196 -24.31 -13.85 24.78
C ASN A 196 -25.71 -13.30 25.07
#